data_AF-A0A067TEM7-F1
#
_entry.id   AF-A0A067TEM7-F1
#
_cell.length_a   1.000
_cell.length_b   1.000
_cell.length_c   1.000
_cell.angle_alpha   90.00
_cell.angle_beta   90.00
_cell.angle_gamma   90.00
#
_symmetry.space_group_name_H-M   'P 1'
#
loop_
_entity.id
_entity.type
_entity.pdbx_description
1 polymer ?
#
loop_
_entity_poly.entity_id
_entity_poly.type
_entity_poly.pdbx_seq_one_letter_code
_entity_poly.pdbx_strand_id
1 'polypeptide(L)'
;NRSYWVRFVYWALSAVVRERIPIPNCNDDTYVELATLAKSLDSNETQVKDLVYQPGSPLVQKQILVATATLAFIKMMNEKCVIMSDDDYGEWRNDFHVLCTALGLED
;
A
#
# COMPACT_ATOMS: atom_id res chain seq x y z
N ASN A 1 13.32 -11.52 10.10
CA ASN A 1 11.95 -11.14 10.52
C ASN A 1 11.69 -9.71 10.08
N ARG A 2 11.05 -9.48 8.92
CA ARG A 2 10.62 -8.12 8.52
C ARG A 2 9.32 -7.78 9.24
N SER A 3 9.12 -6.51 9.59
CA SER A 3 7.88 -6.09 10.25
C SER A 3 6.68 -6.42 9.36
N TYR A 4 5.53 -6.69 10.00
CA TYR A 4 4.27 -6.94 9.30
C TYR A 4 3.97 -5.83 8.27
N TRP A 5 4.15 -4.56 8.68
CA TRP A 5 3.97 -3.38 7.83
C TRP A 5 4.84 -3.35 6.57
N VAL A 6 6.11 -3.73 6.68
CA VAL A 6 7.01 -3.79 5.50
C VAL A 6 6.50 -4.82 4.51
N ARG A 7 6.07 -5.98 4.98
CA ARG A 7 5.56 -7.05 4.12
C ARG A 7 4.26 -6.63 3.44
N PHE A 8 3.35 -5.98 4.17
CA PHE A 8 2.09 -5.52 3.60
C PHE A 8 2.29 -4.46 2.51
N VAL A 9 3.03 -3.38 2.80
CA VAL A 9 3.28 -2.31 1.82
C VAL A 9 4.02 -2.87 0.61
N TYR A 10 5.06 -3.68 0.83
CA TYR A 10 5.75 -4.38 -0.27
C TYR A 10 4.77 -5.17 -1.15
N TRP A 11 3.89 -5.95 -0.54
CA TRP A 11 2.94 -6.78 -1.27
C TRP A 11 1.93 -5.93 -2.05
N ALA A 12 1.38 -4.89 -1.43
CA ALA A 12 0.46 -3.96 -2.07
C ALA A 12 1.09 -3.29 -3.30
N LEU A 13 2.29 -2.72 -3.15
CA LEU A 13 3.00 -2.09 -4.27
C LEU A 13 3.33 -3.10 -5.38
N SER A 14 3.80 -4.28 -5.00
CA SER A 14 4.14 -5.34 -5.95
C SER A 14 2.91 -5.85 -6.71
N ALA A 15 1.76 -5.98 -6.04
CA ALA A 15 0.50 -6.39 -6.65
C ALA A 15 0.00 -5.32 -7.64
N VAL A 16 0.02 -4.04 -7.25
CA VAL A 16 -0.36 -2.92 -8.13
C VAL A 16 0.47 -2.91 -9.40
N VAL A 17 1.78 -3.09 -9.29
CA VAL A 17 2.70 -3.15 -10.44
C VAL A 17 2.43 -4.38 -11.30
N ARG A 18 2.39 -5.57 -10.69
CA ARG A 18 2.27 -6.84 -11.41
C ARG A 18 0.93 -7.00 -12.11
N GLU A 19 -0.15 -6.63 -11.43
CA GLU A 19 -1.53 -6.78 -11.93
C GLU A 19 -2.01 -5.53 -12.67
N ARG A 20 -1.18 -4.48 -12.74
CA ARG A 20 -1.51 -3.17 -13.33
C ARG A 20 -2.84 -2.64 -12.79
N ILE A 21 -2.98 -2.69 -11.45
CA ILE A 21 -4.17 -2.18 -10.75
C ILE A 21 -4.29 -0.68 -11.04
N PRO A 22 -5.41 -0.21 -11.62
CA PRO A 22 -5.56 1.19 -11.98
C PRO A 22 -5.43 2.12 -10.78
N ILE A 23 -4.58 3.15 -10.92
CA ILE A 23 -4.45 4.24 -9.96
C ILE A 23 -4.88 5.55 -10.63
N PRO A 24 -5.79 6.34 -10.04
CA PRO A 24 -6.25 7.59 -10.62
C PRO A 24 -5.10 8.56 -10.88
N ASN A 25 -5.09 9.22 -12.05
CA ASN A 25 -4.09 10.21 -12.46
C ASN A 25 -2.64 9.70 -12.51
N CYS A 26 -2.44 8.38 -12.62
CA CYS A 26 -1.12 7.78 -12.73
C CYS A 26 -0.84 7.27 -14.15
N ASN A 27 0.43 7.24 -14.53
CA ASN A 27 0.94 6.80 -15.83
C ASN A 27 1.95 5.65 -15.65
N ASP A 28 2.56 5.20 -16.76
CA ASP A 28 3.56 4.12 -16.71
C ASP A 28 4.77 4.43 -15.83
N ASP A 29 5.24 5.69 -15.82
CA ASP A 29 6.34 6.12 -14.95
C ASP A 29 5.99 5.91 -13.47
N THR A 30 4.72 6.09 -13.13
CA THR A 30 4.23 5.84 -11.77
C THR A 30 4.40 4.37 -11.38
N TYR A 31 4.07 3.44 -12.26
CA TYR A 31 4.25 2.00 -11.99
C TYR A 31 5.74 1.63 -11.91
N VAL A 32 6.61 2.30 -12.67
CA VAL A 32 8.07 2.13 -12.53
C VAL A 32 8.54 2.59 -11.15
N GLU A 33 8.10 3.77 -10.70
CA GLU A 33 8.46 4.28 -9.37
C GLU A 33 7.95 3.36 -8.24
N LEU A 34 6.73 2.85 -8.36
CA LEU A 34 6.18 1.86 -7.42
C LEU A 34 7.00 0.57 -7.39
N ALA A 35 7.47 0.09 -8.54
CA ALA A 35 8.33 -1.09 -8.62
C ALA A 35 9.69 -0.84 -7.93
N THR A 36 10.26 0.35 -8.12
CA THR A 36 11.49 0.77 -7.42
C THR A 36 11.27 0.82 -5.91
N LEU A 37 10.18 1.43 -5.45
CA LEU A 37 9.86 1.53 -4.02
C LEU A 37 9.64 0.16 -3.37
N ALA A 38 8.92 -0.75 -4.05
CA ALA A 38 8.76 -2.12 -3.58
C ALA A 38 10.12 -2.83 -3.44
N LYS A 39 11.00 -2.68 -4.43
CA LYS A 39 12.35 -3.25 -4.38
C LYS A 39 13.19 -2.67 -3.24
N SER A 40 13.16 -1.35 -3.03
CA SER A 40 13.92 -0.71 -1.95
C SER A 40 13.38 -1.07 -0.56
N LEU A 41 12.07 -1.34 -0.42
CA LEU A 41 11.49 -1.91 0.80
C LEU A 41 11.97 -3.36 1.03
N ASP A 42 12.09 -4.15 -0.03
CA ASP A 42 12.60 -5.52 0.04
C ASP A 42 14.10 -5.54 0.40
N SER A 43 14.92 -4.65 -0.17
CA SER A 43 16.36 -4.57 0.13
C SER A 43 16.71 -3.82 1.42
N ASN A 44 15.71 -3.32 2.18
CA ASN A 44 15.88 -2.44 3.35
C ASN A 44 16.61 -1.11 3.06
N GLU A 45 16.70 -0.69 1.80
CA GLU A 45 17.21 0.63 1.41
C GLU A 45 16.27 1.77 1.84
N THR A 46 15.00 1.47 2.03
CA THR A 46 13.98 2.41 2.50
C THR A 46 13.16 1.79 3.62
N GLN A 47 12.78 2.57 4.63
CA GLN A 47 11.93 2.10 5.73
C GLN A 47 10.49 2.54 5.50
N VAL A 48 9.52 1.73 5.97
CA VAL A 48 8.09 2.09 5.89
C VAL A 48 7.81 3.45 6.54
N LYS A 49 8.49 3.79 7.64
CA LYS A 49 8.33 5.08 8.31
C LYS A 49 8.63 6.29 7.42
N ASP A 50 9.42 6.10 6.35
CA ASP A 50 9.79 7.15 5.39
C ASP A 50 8.76 7.27 4.26
N LEU A 51 7.87 6.27 4.14
CA LEU A 51 6.84 6.14 3.11
C LEU A 51 5.41 6.36 3.62
N VAL A 52 5.24 6.42 4.94
CA VAL A 52 3.97 6.76 5.59
C VAL A 52 3.98 8.21 6.05
N TYR A 53 2.80 8.81 6.15
CA TYR A 53 2.66 10.15 6.71
C TYR A 53 3.07 10.16 8.19
N GLN A 54 3.84 11.17 8.58
CA GLN A 54 4.16 11.43 9.98
C GLN A 54 3.47 12.73 10.42
N PRO A 55 2.64 12.71 11.47
CA PRO A 55 2.01 13.92 11.99
C PRO A 55 3.04 15.03 12.26
N GLY A 56 2.77 16.23 11.75
CA GLY A 56 3.67 17.38 11.87
C GLY A 56 4.79 17.45 10.81
N SER A 57 4.88 16.47 9.91
CA SER A 57 5.78 16.52 8.74
C SER A 57 5.01 16.96 7.48
N PRO A 58 5.67 17.63 6.51
CA PRO A 58 5.05 17.90 5.22
C PRO A 58 4.80 16.58 4.48
N LEU A 59 3.61 16.45 3.89
CA LEU A 59 3.26 15.32 3.04
C LEU A 59 4.08 15.40 1.75
N VAL A 60 4.91 14.38 1.49
CA VAL A 60 5.73 14.31 0.28
C VAL A 60 5.10 13.43 -0.79
N GLN A 61 5.39 13.72 -2.06
CA GLN A 61 4.79 13.03 -3.21
C GLN A 61 4.91 11.50 -3.14
N LYS A 62 6.03 10.97 -2.63
CA LYS A 62 6.23 9.53 -2.44
C LYS A 62 5.25 8.91 -1.44
N GLN A 63 4.93 9.61 -0.37
CA GLN A 63 3.95 9.15 0.63
C GLN A 63 2.55 9.11 0.01
N ILE A 64 2.16 10.15 -0.74
CA ILE A 64 0.90 10.20 -1.48
C ILE A 64 0.81 9.02 -2.44
N LEU A 65 1.88 8.77 -3.18
CA LEU A 65 1.94 7.70 -4.17
C LEU A 65 1.78 6.32 -3.50
N VAL A 66 2.54 6.04 -2.44
CA VAL A 66 2.45 4.77 -1.70
C VAL A 66 1.06 4.59 -1.10
N ALA A 67 0.50 5.65 -0.52
CA ALA A 67 -0.83 5.62 0.07
C ALA A 67 -1.91 5.35 -0.99
N THR A 68 -1.83 6.02 -2.15
CA THR A 68 -2.80 5.85 -3.25
C THR A 68 -2.71 4.46 -3.87
N ALA A 69 -1.50 3.95 -4.13
CA ALA A 69 -1.29 2.61 -4.65
C ALA A 69 -1.81 1.54 -3.67
N THR A 70 -1.52 1.72 -2.39
CA THR A 70 -1.98 0.82 -1.33
C THR A 70 -3.50 0.82 -1.22
N LEU A 71 -4.14 1.99 -1.31
CA LEU A 71 -5.60 2.10 -1.33
C LEU A 71 -6.21 1.42 -2.58
N ALA A 72 -5.57 1.53 -3.75
CA ALA A 72 -6.01 0.87 -4.97
C ALA A 72 -5.94 -0.66 -4.85
N PHE A 73 -4.84 -1.19 -4.31
CA PHE A 73 -4.72 -2.61 -3.98
C PHE A 73 -5.83 -3.07 -3.06
N ILE A 74 -6.11 -2.31 -2.00
CA ILE A 74 -7.14 -2.69 -1.05
C ILE A 74 -8.53 -2.66 -1.68
N LYS A 75 -8.87 -1.64 -2.48
CA LYS A 75 -10.15 -1.60 -3.19
C LYS A 75 -10.34 -2.84 -4.07
N MET A 76 -9.32 -3.22 -4.83
CA MET A 76 -9.34 -4.44 -5.63
C MET A 76 -9.50 -5.69 -4.76
N MET A 77 -8.80 -5.77 -3.62
CA MET A 77 -8.95 -6.90 -2.70
C MET A 77 -10.35 -6.95 -2.07
N ASN A 78 -10.93 -5.83 -1.65
CA ASN A 78 -12.30 -5.76 -1.14
C ASN A 78 -13.33 -6.26 -2.17
N GLU A 79 -13.14 -5.92 -3.45
CA GLU A 79 -13.96 -6.44 -4.55
C GLU A 79 -13.79 -7.96 -4.73
N LYS A 80 -12.57 -8.48 -4.61
CA LYS A 80 -12.26 -9.93 -4.67
C LYS A 80 -12.73 -10.68 -3.41
N CYS A 81 -12.77 -10.01 -2.26
CA CYS A 81 -13.15 -10.55 -0.95
C CYS A 81 -14.65 -10.88 -0.86
N VAL A 82 -15.49 -10.37 -1.77
CA VAL A 82 -16.91 -10.79 -1.89
C VAL A 82 -17.04 -12.31 -2.15
N ILE A 83 -15.94 -12.97 -2.51
CA ILE A 83 -15.84 -14.40 -2.83
C ILE A 83 -15.10 -15.19 -1.72
N MET A 84 -14.67 -14.54 -0.63
CA MET A 84 -13.88 -15.15 0.46
C MET A 84 -14.77 -15.62 1.63
N SER A 85 -14.22 -16.49 2.48
CA SER A 85 -14.90 -16.93 3.69
C SER A 85 -15.00 -15.80 4.74
N ASP A 86 -15.99 -15.86 5.63
CA ASP A 86 -16.25 -14.81 6.64
C ASP A 86 -15.05 -14.58 7.60
N ASP A 87 -14.26 -15.62 7.89
CA ASP A 87 -13.09 -15.54 8.78
C ASP A 87 -11.94 -14.78 8.11
N ASP A 88 -11.62 -15.12 6.85
CA ASP A 88 -10.55 -14.43 6.09
C ASP A 88 -10.91 -12.95 5.83
N TYR A 89 -12.21 -12.65 5.72
CA TYR A 89 -12.72 -11.30 5.57
C TYR A 89 -12.48 -10.43 6.82
N GLY A 90 -12.61 -11.03 8.00
CA GLY A 90 -12.43 -10.35 9.29
C GLY A 90 -10.98 -9.89 9.51
N GLU A 91 -10.01 -10.77 9.25
CA GLU A 91 -8.58 -10.45 9.38
C GLU A 91 -8.17 -9.36 8.38
N TRP A 92 -8.59 -9.50 7.12
CA TRP A 92 -8.32 -8.52 6.07
C TRP A 92 -8.86 -7.12 6.41
N ARG A 93 -10.07 -7.04 6.96
CA ARG A 93 -10.68 -5.74 7.33
C ARG A 93 -9.97 -5.06 8.49
N ASN A 94 -9.48 -5.83 9.47
CA ASN A 94 -8.70 -5.29 10.57
C ASN A 94 -7.37 -4.72 10.06
N ASP A 95 -6.66 -5.50 9.24
CA ASP A 95 -5.40 -5.09 8.61
C ASP A 95 -5.59 -3.85 7.73
N PHE A 96 -6.70 -3.78 7.00
CA PHE A 96 -7.10 -2.60 6.22
C PHE A 96 -7.25 -1.35 7.10
N HIS A 97 -8.02 -1.45 8.19
CA HIS A 97 -8.29 -0.30 9.04
C HIS A 97 -7.00 0.26 9.63
N VAL A 98 -6.17 -0.59 10.24
CA VAL A 98 -4.92 -0.16 10.87
C VAL A 98 -3.96 0.47 9.85
N LEU A 99 -3.97 -0.02 8.59
CA LEU A 99 -3.16 0.56 7.53
C LEU A 99 -3.68 1.92 7.05
N CYS A 100 -4.99 2.09 6.90
CA CYS A 100 -5.59 3.38 6.58
C CYS A 100 -5.25 4.43 7.65
N THR A 101 -5.33 4.06 8.93
CA THR A 101 -4.86 4.90 10.04
C THR A 101 -3.38 5.24 9.90
N ALA A 102 -2.52 4.24 9.64
CA ALA A 102 -1.07 4.42 9.52
C ALA A 102 -0.66 5.29 8.33
N LEU A 103 -1.44 5.28 7.25
CA LEU A 103 -1.19 6.08 6.04
C LEU A 103 -1.85 7.46 6.08
N GLY A 104 -2.62 7.78 7.12
CA GLY A 104 -3.40 9.02 7.18
C GLY A 104 -4.48 9.09 6.11
N LEU A 105 -5.08 7.94 5.77
CA LEU A 105 -6.14 7.78 4.77
C LEU A 105 -7.53 7.65 5.39
N GLU A 106 -7.67 7.96 6.68
CA GLU A 106 -8.97 8.09 7.33
C GLU A 106 -9.61 9.41 6.88
N ASP A 107 -10.83 9.33 6.33
CA ASP A 107 -11.69 10.50 6.03
C ASP A 107 -11.95 11.35 7.30
#